data_AF-A0A7S2A2R7-F1
#
_entry.id   AF-A0A7S2A2R7-F1
#
_cell.length_a   1.000
_cell.length_b   1.000
_cell.length_c   1.000
_cell.angle_alpha   90.00
_cell.angle_beta   90.00
_cell.angle_gamma   90.00
#
_symmetry.space_group_name_H-M   'P 1'
#
loop_
_entity.id
_entity.type
_entity.pdbx_description
1 polymer ?
#
loop_
_entity_poly.entity_id
_entity_poly.type
_entity_poly.pdbx_seq_one_letter_code
_entity_poly.pdbx_strand_id
1 'polypeptide(L)'
;GDGGGEKDATNRLALLSLTTSMATFSALLMSLLFGVLHETCPYCVSSAILSAGLAVLCWNGDVVPPQNSVEEKTRGAATLGLGSAALTSVAAAALFVNADPTVDVMTASFGGTLPANAAVQMKQPEKDVPPPPITSHSSDRALLLAADLEGLNARMFGAYWCGHCYDQKERLGIEAMERVTYVECSKFGLNSQTKMCKERDVPGYPTWEIGGRLYPGEMELEELEEIVKGAMK
;
A
#
# COMPACT_ATOMS: atom_id res chain seq x y z
N GLY A 1 -35.39 21.13 -33.50
CA GLY A 1 -33.95 21.03 -33.26
C GLY A 1 -33.73 21.37 -31.82
N ASP A 2 -33.70 20.35 -30.96
CA ASP A 2 -33.61 20.48 -29.51
C ASP A 2 -32.81 19.30 -28.97
N GLY A 3 -31.50 19.30 -29.27
CA GLY A 3 -30.58 18.22 -28.89
C GLY A 3 -29.21 18.70 -28.44
N GLY A 4 -29.04 20.03 -28.35
CA GLY A 4 -27.81 20.67 -27.87
C GLY A 4 -27.83 20.94 -26.36
N GLY A 5 -28.98 21.34 -25.80
CA GLY A 5 -29.12 21.67 -24.38
C GLY A 5 -29.03 20.45 -23.46
N GLU A 6 -29.59 19.31 -23.87
CA GLU A 6 -29.56 18.06 -23.09
C GLU A 6 -28.14 17.49 -22.93
N LYS A 7 -27.31 17.60 -23.97
CA LYS A 7 -25.90 17.16 -23.93
C LYS A 7 -25.04 18.05 -23.03
N ASP A 8 -25.29 19.36 -23.01
CA ASP A 8 -24.56 20.29 -22.12
C ASP A 8 -24.90 20.02 -20.64
N ALA A 9 -26.18 19.79 -20.33
CA ALA A 9 -26.61 19.41 -18.98
C ALA A 9 -26.00 18.07 -18.53
N THR A 10 -25.97 17.07 -19.42
CA THR A 10 -25.39 15.74 -19.14
C THR A 10 -23.88 15.83 -18.90
N ASN A 11 -23.16 16.61 -19.72
CA ASN A 11 -21.72 16.80 -19.56
C ASN A 11 -21.37 17.54 -18.26
N ARG A 12 -22.13 18.58 -17.90
CA ARG A 12 -21.95 19.32 -16.65
C ARG A 12 -22.19 18.44 -15.42
N LEU A 13 -23.23 17.60 -15.47
CA LEU A 13 -23.52 16.64 -14.40
C LEU A 13 -22.42 15.57 -14.25
N ALA A 14 -21.88 15.08 -15.37
CA ALA A 14 -20.76 14.12 -15.35
C ALA A 14 -19.46 14.73 -14.81
N LEU A 15 -19.18 16.00 -15.11
CA LEU A 15 -18.03 16.72 -14.56
C LEU A 15 -18.17 16.95 -13.06
N LEU A 16 -19.36 17.28 -12.59
CA LEU A 16 -19.64 17.48 -11.17
C LEU A 16 -19.52 16.16 -10.38
N SER A 17 -20.02 15.04 -10.91
CA SER A 17 -19.92 13.74 -10.25
C SER A 17 -18.49 13.19 -10.20
N LEU A 18 -17.70 13.43 -11.25
CA LEU A 18 -16.31 13.00 -11.32
C LEU A 18 -15.43 13.79 -10.33
N THR A 19 -15.58 15.11 -10.28
CA THR A 19 -14.76 15.97 -9.42
C THR A 19 -15.08 15.77 -7.94
N THR A 20 -16.35 15.55 -7.57
CA THR A 20 -16.70 15.22 -6.18
C THR A 20 -16.15 13.86 -5.78
N SER A 21 -16.19 12.85 -6.66
CA SER A 21 -15.62 11.52 -6.43
C SER A 21 -14.09 11.57 -6.21
N MET A 22 -13.37 12.35 -7.03
CA MET A 22 -11.93 12.52 -6.85
C MET A 22 -11.59 13.22 -5.53
N ALA A 23 -12.34 14.25 -5.16
CA ALA A 23 -12.13 14.99 -3.92
C ALA A 23 -12.40 14.13 -2.68
N THR A 24 -13.44 13.29 -2.69
CA THR A 24 -13.79 12.41 -1.57
C THR A 24 -12.76 11.31 -1.38
N PHE A 25 -12.34 10.65 -2.47
CA PHE A 25 -11.29 9.64 -2.42
C PHE A 25 -9.96 10.23 -1.94
N SER A 26 -9.61 11.42 -2.42
CA SER A 26 -8.40 12.13 -1.98
C SER A 26 -8.43 12.45 -0.49
N ALA A 27 -9.56 12.93 0.05
CA ALA A 27 -9.71 13.20 1.48
C ALA A 27 -9.55 11.93 2.35
N LEU A 28 -10.02 10.77 1.87
CA LEU A 28 -9.82 9.49 2.55
C LEU A 28 -8.33 9.11 2.60
N LEU A 29 -7.62 9.19 1.47
CA LEU A 29 -6.18 8.88 1.42
C LEU A 29 -5.36 9.82 2.31
N MET A 30 -5.70 11.12 2.34
CA MET A 30 -5.04 12.06 3.25
C MET A 30 -5.31 11.73 4.72
N SER A 31 -6.52 11.29 5.06
CA SER A 31 -6.88 10.87 6.42
C SER A 31 -6.11 9.63 6.85
N LEU A 32 -5.87 8.67 5.94
CA LEU A 32 -5.05 7.47 6.22
C LEU A 32 -3.57 7.80 6.39
N LEU A 33 -3.01 8.66 5.51
CA LEU A 33 -1.60 9.06 5.57
C LEU A 33 -1.26 9.75 6.90
N PHE A 34 -2.10 10.70 7.34
CA PHE A 34 -1.85 11.42 8.59
C PHE A 34 -2.29 10.66 9.84
N GLY A 35 -3.34 9.83 9.75
CA GLY A 35 -3.91 9.13 10.91
C GLY A 35 -3.20 7.82 11.25
N VAL A 36 -2.72 7.09 10.24
CA VAL A 36 -2.17 5.73 10.43
C VAL A 36 -0.67 5.67 10.13
N LEU A 37 -0.23 6.27 9.01
CA LEU A 37 1.16 6.14 8.58
C LEU A 37 2.10 7.17 9.22
N HIS A 38 1.60 8.31 9.69
CA HIS A 38 2.42 9.42 10.21
C HIS A 38 3.52 9.90 9.23
N GLU A 39 3.32 9.67 7.93
CA GLU A 39 4.26 10.03 6.86
C GLU A 39 3.77 11.30 6.12
N THR A 40 4.70 12.20 5.79
CA THR A 40 4.37 13.42 5.02
C THR A 40 4.70 13.22 3.53
N CYS A 41 3.67 13.17 2.69
CA CYS A 41 3.80 13.12 1.23
C CYS A 41 3.39 14.47 0.58
N PRO A 42 4.34 15.34 0.19
CA PRO A 42 4.05 16.67 -0.37
C PRO A 42 3.24 16.62 -1.68
N TYR A 43 3.49 15.61 -2.52
CA TYR A 43 2.76 15.38 -3.76
C TYR A 43 1.30 14.96 -3.50
N CYS A 44 1.05 14.19 -2.45
CA CYS A 44 -0.28 13.76 -2.05
C CYS A 44 -1.12 14.94 -1.54
N VAL A 45 -0.51 15.80 -0.71
CA VAL A 45 -1.15 17.03 -0.21
C VAL A 45 -1.49 17.98 -1.35
N SER A 46 -0.57 18.21 -2.28
CA SER A 46 -0.81 19.10 -3.43
C SER A 46 -1.90 18.57 -4.36
N SER A 47 -1.90 17.26 -4.65
CA SER A 47 -2.96 16.60 -5.40
C SER A 47 -4.32 16.77 -4.72
N ALA A 48 -4.39 16.58 -3.39
CA ALA A 48 -5.61 16.76 -2.62
C ALA A 48 -6.16 18.19 -2.67
N ILE A 49 -5.27 19.20 -2.56
CA ILE A 49 -5.64 20.61 -2.66
C ILE A 49 -6.20 20.92 -4.06
N LEU A 50 -5.57 20.41 -5.12
CA LEU A 50 -6.03 20.61 -6.50
C LEU A 50 -7.39 19.94 -6.74
N SER A 51 -7.60 18.71 -6.28
CA SER A 51 -8.88 18.00 -6.41
C SER A 51 -10.00 18.69 -5.63
N ALA A 52 -9.73 19.14 -4.40
CA ALA A 52 -10.68 19.91 -3.61
C ALA A 52 -11.00 21.27 -4.28
N GLY A 53 -9.99 21.94 -4.84
CA GLY A 53 -10.16 23.19 -5.58
C GLY A 53 -11.07 23.03 -6.79
N LEU A 54 -10.90 21.97 -7.58
CA LEU A 54 -11.77 21.68 -8.72
C LEU A 54 -13.23 21.42 -8.29
N ALA A 55 -13.45 20.68 -7.21
CA ALA A 55 -14.78 20.45 -6.67
C ALA A 55 -15.44 21.75 -6.19
N VAL A 56 -14.70 22.62 -5.50
CA VAL A 56 -15.16 23.94 -5.06
C VAL A 56 -15.49 24.84 -6.25
N LEU A 57 -14.69 24.82 -7.32
CA LEU A 57 -14.98 25.58 -8.53
C LEU A 57 -16.22 25.06 -9.25
N CYS A 58 -16.45 23.74 -9.30
CA CYS A 58 -17.66 23.16 -9.86
C CYS A 58 -18.93 23.49 -9.06
N TRP A 59 -18.82 23.65 -7.73
CA TRP A 59 -19.94 24.07 -6.88
C TRP A 59 -20.21 25.58 -6.90
N ASN A 60 -19.17 26.42 -6.99
CA ASN A 60 -19.34 27.87 -7.03
C ASN A 60 -19.57 28.42 -8.45
N GLY A 61 -19.28 27.63 -9.49
CA GLY A 61 -19.59 27.98 -10.88
C GLY A 61 -20.99 27.56 -11.30
N ASP A 62 -21.50 28.13 -12.40
CA ASP A 62 -22.78 27.78 -13.05
C ASP A 62 -22.80 26.35 -13.68
N VAL A 63 -21.98 25.43 -13.18
CA VAL A 63 -21.91 24.03 -13.62
C VAL A 63 -23.06 23.22 -13.03
N VAL A 64 -23.73 23.71 -11.97
CA VAL A 64 -24.91 23.07 -11.37
C VAL A 64 -26.15 23.34 -12.23
N PRO A 65 -26.77 22.33 -12.86
CA PRO A 65 -27.98 22.54 -13.66
C PRO A 65 -29.18 22.92 -12.78
N PRO A 66 -30.05 23.85 -13.22
CA PRO A 66 -31.23 24.27 -12.48
C PRO A 66 -32.27 23.13 -12.34
N GLN A 67 -32.90 23.11 -11.18
CA GLN A 67 -33.59 21.98 -10.56
C GLN A 67 -34.99 21.63 -11.13
N ASN A 68 -35.29 21.89 -12.41
CA ASN A 68 -36.67 21.83 -12.93
C ASN A 68 -37.01 20.66 -13.87
N SER A 69 -36.21 19.59 -13.93
CA SER A 69 -36.60 18.36 -14.66
C SER A 69 -36.36 17.04 -13.92
N VAL A 70 -36.03 17.08 -12.61
CA VAL A 70 -35.87 15.88 -11.79
C VAL A 70 -36.48 16.12 -10.40
N GLU A 71 -37.80 16.26 -10.33
CA GLU A 71 -38.57 15.92 -9.13
C GLU A 71 -39.07 14.48 -9.37
N GLU A 72 -38.57 13.46 -8.69
CA GLU A 72 -39.01 13.15 -7.34
C GLU A 72 -37.93 12.43 -6.52
N LYS A 73 -37.74 12.95 -5.29
CA LYS A 73 -36.91 12.46 -4.17
C LYS A 73 -35.43 12.84 -4.14
N THR A 74 -35.09 14.12 -4.30
CA THR A 74 -33.88 14.67 -3.65
C THR A 74 -33.96 16.18 -3.50
N ARG A 75 -34.37 16.64 -2.31
CA ARG A 75 -34.32 18.05 -1.94
C ARG A 75 -32.86 18.47 -1.71
N GLY A 76 -32.37 19.30 -2.63
CA GLY A 76 -31.31 20.28 -2.42
C GLY A 76 -29.90 19.73 -2.64
N ALA A 77 -29.14 20.41 -3.50
CA ALA A 77 -27.77 20.12 -3.95
C ALA A 77 -26.75 19.64 -2.89
N ALA A 78 -27.00 19.83 -1.60
CA ALA A 78 -26.24 19.22 -0.51
C ALA A 78 -26.30 17.67 -0.50
N THR A 79 -27.40 17.07 -0.96
CA THR A 79 -27.60 15.61 -0.96
C THR A 79 -26.86 14.88 -2.08
N LEU A 80 -26.58 15.52 -3.22
CA LEU A 80 -25.81 14.95 -4.33
C LEU A 80 -24.29 14.91 -4.04
N GLY A 81 -23.78 15.92 -3.31
CA GLY A 81 -22.40 15.92 -2.80
C GLY A 81 -22.19 14.85 -1.73
N LEU A 82 -23.11 14.73 -0.77
CA LEU A 82 -23.05 13.72 0.29
C LEU A 82 -23.29 12.28 -0.22
N GLY A 83 -24.17 12.09 -1.20
CA GLY A 83 -24.45 10.77 -1.77
C GLY A 83 -23.30 10.21 -2.60
N SER A 84 -22.62 11.04 -3.39
CA SER A 84 -21.43 10.63 -4.14
C SER A 84 -20.24 10.35 -3.22
N ALA A 85 -20.10 11.10 -2.13
CA ALA A 85 -19.11 10.83 -1.07
C ALA A 85 -19.36 9.49 -0.37
N ALA A 86 -20.63 9.16 -0.04
CA ALA A 86 -20.99 7.90 0.59
C ALA A 86 -20.79 6.69 -0.34
N LEU A 87 -21.20 6.78 -1.61
CA LEU A 87 -21.03 5.69 -2.59
C LEU A 87 -19.55 5.43 -2.90
N THR A 88 -18.73 6.47 -3.01
CA THR A 88 -17.28 6.32 -3.28
C THR A 88 -16.52 5.80 -2.07
N SER A 89 -16.88 6.21 -0.86
CA SER A 89 -16.30 5.66 0.38
C SER A 89 -16.72 4.20 0.62
N VAL A 90 -17.97 3.83 0.31
CA VAL A 90 -18.43 2.43 0.34
C VAL A 90 -17.75 1.58 -0.74
N ALA A 91 -17.62 2.09 -1.97
CA ALA A 91 -16.92 1.39 -3.04
C ALA A 91 -15.41 1.23 -2.74
N ALA A 92 -14.77 2.26 -2.19
CA ALA A 92 -13.38 2.17 -1.73
C ALA A 92 -13.24 1.15 -0.60
N ALA A 93 -14.11 1.20 0.43
CA ALA A 93 -14.11 0.22 1.51
C ALA A 93 -14.34 -1.21 1.01
N ALA A 94 -15.25 -1.42 0.05
CA ALA A 94 -15.49 -2.73 -0.56
C ALA A 94 -14.31 -3.23 -1.41
N LEU A 95 -13.57 -2.32 -2.06
CA LEU A 95 -12.35 -2.68 -2.83
C LEU A 95 -11.16 -2.98 -1.91
N PHE A 96 -11.06 -2.33 -0.75
CA PHE A 96 -10.02 -2.62 0.25
C PHE A 96 -10.35 -3.85 1.11
N VAL A 97 -11.62 -4.20 1.28
CA VAL A 97 -12.08 -5.37 2.05
C VAL A 97 -12.65 -6.43 1.09
N ASN A 98 -11.77 -7.21 0.47
CA ASN A 98 -12.21 -8.47 -0.14
C ASN A 98 -12.63 -9.43 0.99
N ALA A 99 -13.94 -9.65 1.11
CA ALA A 99 -14.65 -10.67 1.91
C ALA A 99 -14.95 -10.38 3.41
N ASP A 100 -16.21 -9.98 3.70
CA ASP A 100 -17.13 -10.69 4.63
C ASP A 100 -18.57 -10.15 4.47
N PRO A 101 -19.63 -10.98 4.27
CA PRO A 101 -20.96 -10.50 3.86
C PRO A 101 -21.91 -10.13 5.02
N THR A 102 -21.40 -9.73 6.19
CA THR A 102 -22.25 -9.49 7.39
C THR A 102 -22.35 -8.04 7.85
N VAL A 103 -21.85 -7.07 7.08
CA VAL A 103 -22.06 -5.65 7.37
C VAL A 103 -23.33 -5.19 6.65
N ASP A 104 -24.42 -5.02 7.40
CA ASP A 104 -25.69 -4.49 6.89
C ASP A 104 -25.58 -2.96 6.70
N VAL A 105 -25.18 -2.53 5.50
CA VAL A 105 -24.83 -1.14 5.14
C VAL A 105 -26.08 -0.25 4.98
N MET A 106 -27.30 -0.74 5.27
CA MET A 106 -28.54 -0.02 4.95
C MET A 106 -29.00 1.05 5.96
N THR A 107 -28.23 1.38 7.00
CA THR A 107 -28.67 2.33 8.06
C THR A 107 -27.76 3.54 8.32
N ALA A 108 -26.81 3.86 7.45
CA ALA A 108 -26.06 5.12 7.54
C ALA A 108 -26.88 6.33 7.03
N SER A 109 -28.01 6.61 7.69
CA SER A 109 -28.65 7.92 7.64
C SER A 109 -27.90 8.86 8.61
N PHE A 110 -27.40 9.98 8.08
CA PHE A 110 -26.87 11.11 8.85
C PHE A 110 -27.95 11.58 9.85
N GLY A 111 -27.89 11.10 11.10
CA GLY A 111 -28.88 11.42 12.13
C GLY A 111 -28.94 10.47 13.33
N GLY A 112 -28.29 9.31 13.30
CA GLY A 112 -28.19 8.41 14.44
C GLY A 112 -26.84 8.54 15.16
N THR A 113 -26.86 8.74 16.47
CA THR A 113 -25.69 8.68 17.36
C THR A 113 -24.81 7.49 17.03
N LEU A 114 -23.57 7.75 16.61
CA LEU A 114 -22.51 6.74 16.63
C LEU A 114 -22.47 6.17 18.06
N PRO A 115 -22.55 4.84 18.25
CA PRO A 115 -22.27 4.29 19.57
C PRO A 115 -20.84 4.69 19.91
N ALA A 116 -20.66 5.37 21.06
CA ALA A 116 -19.38 5.85 21.56
C ALA A 116 -18.31 4.75 21.78
N ASN A 117 -18.66 3.49 21.50
CA ASN A 117 -17.81 2.31 21.59
C ASN A 117 -17.46 1.67 20.24
N ALA A 118 -17.69 2.34 19.10
CA ALA A 118 -17.00 2.00 17.87
C ALA A 118 -15.53 2.45 17.94
N ALA A 119 -14.81 1.96 18.95
CA ALA A 119 -13.37 1.95 18.93
C ALA A 119 -13.01 1.05 17.75
N VAL A 120 -12.50 1.65 16.67
CA VAL A 120 -11.64 0.93 15.73
C VAL A 120 -10.52 0.35 16.59
N GLN A 121 -10.65 -0.92 16.96
CA GLN A 121 -9.56 -1.66 17.57
C GLN A 121 -8.48 -1.76 16.49
N MET A 122 -7.52 -0.85 16.53
CA MET A 122 -6.25 -1.04 15.88
C MET A 122 -5.62 -2.28 16.52
N LYS A 123 -5.76 -3.43 15.86
CA LYS A 123 -5.03 -4.64 16.24
C LYS A 123 -3.55 -4.25 16.22
N GLN A 124 -2.90 -4.30 17.38
CA GLN A 124 -1.46 -4.08 17.45
C GLN A 124 -0.77 -4.97 16.42
N PRO A 125 0.31 -4.49 15.77
CA PRO A 125 1.07 -5.31 14.83
C PRO A 125 1.47 -6.60 15.53
N GLU A 126 1.02 -7.72 14.96
CA GLU A 126 1.29 -9.05 15.47
C GLU A 126 2.81 -9.23 15.54
N LYS A 127 3.32 -9.63 16.70
CA LYS A 127 4.75 -9.88 16.87
C LYS A 127 5.04 -11.28 16.31
N ASP A 128 6.26 -11.49 15.83
CA ASP A 128 6.76 -12.78 15.38
C ASP A 128 6.10 -13.27 14.07
N VAL A 129 5.92 -12.34 13.12
CA VAL A 129 5.35 -12.61 11.78
C VAL A 129 6.36 -13.39 10.93
N PRO A 130 6.01 -14.60 10.44
CA PRO A 130 6.90 -15.36 9.57
C PRO A 130 7.05 -14.71 8.19
N PRO A 131 8.20 -14.90 7.50
CA PRO A 131 8.32 -14.50 6.10
C PRO A 131 7.43 -15.36 5.19
N PRO A 132 7.05 -14.86 4.00
CA PRO A 132 6.40 -15.67 2.97
C PRO A 132 7.22 -16.94 2.67
N PRO A 133 6.55 -18.09 2.46
CA PRO A 133 7.24 -19.34 2.17
C PRO A 133 7.88 -19.29 0.78
N ILE A 134 9.09 -19.82 0.67
CA ILE A 134 9.78 -20.00 -0.62
C ILE A 134 9.08 -21.14 -1.37
N THR A 135 8.80 -20.94 -2.65
CA THR A 135 8.07 -21.90 -3.50
C THR A 135 8.95 -22.55 -4.58
N SER A 136 10.08 -21.95 -4.89
CA SER A 136 11.06 -22.44 -5.86
C SER A 136 12.06 -23.43 -5.26
N HIS A 137 12.54 -24.31 -6.13
CA HIS A 137 13.63 -25.25 -5.86
C HIS A 137 14.96 -24.68 -6.37
N SER A 138 16.03 -25.05 -5.67
CA SER A 138 17.38 -24.57 -5.92
C SER A 138 17.97 -25.24 -7.16
N SER A 139 18.64 -24.45 -7.99
CA SER A 139 19.49 -24.99 -9.05
C SER A 139 20.79 -25.56 -8.49
N ASP A 140 21.46 -26.45 -9.23
CA ASP A 140 22.80 -26.95 -8.86
C ASP A 140 23.78 -25.81 -8.58
N ARG A 141 23.64 -24.72 -9.34
CA ARG A 141 24.42 -23.51 -9.18
C ARG A 141 24.14 -22.80 -7.85
N ALA A 142 22.87 -22.62 -7.51
CA ALA A 142 22.48 -22.00 -6.24
C ALA A 142 22.93 -22.83 -5.04
N LEU A 143 22.92 -24.17 -5.14
CA LEU A 143 23.43 -25.06 -4.10
C LEU A 143 24.94 -24.91 -3.88
N LEU A 144 25.73 -24.82 -4.96
CA LEU A 144 27.17 -24.58 -4.87
C LEU A 144 27.47 -23.21 -4.27
N LEU A 145 26.78 -22.16 -4.74
CA LEU A 145 26.92 -20.81 -4.20
C LEU A 145 26.55 -20.76 -2.71
N ALA A 146 25.48 -21.45 -2.29
CA ALA A 146 25.07 -21.51 -0.89
C ALA A 146 26.14 -22.17 -0.01
N ALA A 147 26.84 -23.19 -0.50
CA ALA A 147 27.95 -23.81 0.22
C ALA A 147 29.14 -22.84 0.37
N ASP A 148 29.47 -22.07 -0.66
CA ASP A 148 30.54 -21.07 -0.58
C ASP A 148 30.17 -19.91 0.37
N LEU A 149 28.92 -19.44 0.31
CA LEU A 149 28.38 -18.42 1.22
C LEU A 149 28.42 -18.89 2.68
N GLU A 150 28.03 -20.14 2.94
CA GLU A 150 28.11 -20.78 4.25
C GLU A 150 29.57 -20.84 4.75
N GLY A 151 30.51 -21.24 3.89
CA GLY A 151 31.94 -21.27 4.22
C GLY A 151 32.54 -19.90 4.58
N LEU A 152 32.00 -18.82 4.00
CA LEU A 152 32.39 -17.44 4.30
C LEU A 152 31.66 -16.84 5.51
N ASN A 153 30.77 -17.59 6.17
CA ASN A 153 29.83 -17.07 7.16
C ASN A 153 29.05 -15.85 6.63
N ALA A 154 28.69 -15.89 5.34
CA ALA A 154 27.94 -14.82 4.71
C ALA A 154 26.53 -14.71 5.29
N ARG A 155 26.01 -13.49 5.35
CA ARG A 155 24.68 -13.19 5.89
C ARG A 155 23.85 -12.40 4.91
N MET A 156 22.57 -12.73 4.81
CA MET A 156 21.58 -11.93 4.10
C MET A 156 20.70 -11.22 5.13
N PHE A 157 20.82 -9.90 5.22
CA PHE A 157 19.94 -9.06 6.01
C PHE A 157 18.69 -8.70 5.21
N GLY A 158 17.51 -8.88 5.79
CA GLY A 158 16.25 -8.56 5.13
C GLY A 158 15.10 -8.34 6.09
N ALA A 159 13.89 -8.21 5.53
CA ALA A 159 12.67 -8.06 6.30
C ALA A 159 11.57 -8.99 5.75
N TYR A 160 10.70 -9.50 6.62
CA TYR A 160 9.63 -10.43 6.22
C TYR A 160 8.67 -9.84 5.16
N TRP A 161 8.49 -8.52 5.14
CA TRP A 161 7.59 -7.80 4.22
C TRP A 161 8.28 -7.29 2.94
N CYS A 162 9.58 -7.55 2.78
CA CYS A 162 10.39 -7.01 1.69
C CYS A 162 10.26 -7.89 0.43
N GLY A 163 9.69 -7.32 -0.65
CA GLY A 163 9.54 -8.00 -1.95
C GLY A 163 10.87 -8.47 -2.55
N HIS A 164 11.86 -7.59 -2.65
CA HIS A 164 13.21 -7.93 -3.14
C HIS A 164 13.91 -9.02 -2.31
N CYS A 165 13.61 -9.08 -1.02
CA CYS A 165 14.14 -10.11 -0.13
C CYS A 165 13.49 -11.46 -0.42
N TYR A 166 12.21 -11.46 -0.76
CA TYR A 166 11.50 -12.65 -1.23
C TYR A 166 12.04 -13.10 -2.60
N ASP A 167 12.20 -12.17 -3.55
CA ASP A 167 12.73 -12.47 -4.89
C ASP A 167 14.16 -13.04 -4.84
N GLN A 168 15.03 -12.50 -3.99
CA GLN A 168 16.36 -13.07 -3.75
C GLN A 168 16.31 -14.51 -3.23
N LYS A 169 15.40 -14.79 -2.29
CA LYS A 169 15.22 -16.12 -1.70
C LYS A 169 14.65 -17.11 -2.72
N GLU A 170 13.72 -16.67 -3.56
CA GLU A 170 13.20 -17.46 -4.68
C GLU A 170 14.29 -17.77 -5.72
N ARG A 171 15.18 -16.80 -6.01
CA ARG A 171 16.30 -17.04 -6.94
C ARG A 171 17.27 -18.11 -6.42
N LEU A 172 17.49 -18.16 -5.10
CA LEU A 172 18.32 -19.19 -4.48
C LEU A 172 17.58 -20.53 -4.38
N GLY A 173 16.29 -20.51 -4.05
CA GLY A 173 15.47 -21.70 -3.82
C GLY A 173 15.57 -22.23 -2.40
N ILE A 174 14.65 -23.14 -2.06
CA ILE A 174 14.45 -23.61 -0.68
C ILE A 174 15.68 -24.32 -0.10
N GLU A 175 16.32 -25.22 -0.85
CA GLU A 175 17.46 -26.04 -0.41
C GLU A 175 18.74 -25.22 -0.20
N ALA A 176 18.98 -24.19 -1.03
CA ALA A 176 20.09 -23.26 -0.88
C ALA A 176 19.87 -22.34 0.33
N MET A 177 18.63 -21.86 0.50
CA MET A 177 18.28 -20.98 1.62
C MET A 177 18.33 -21.67 2.99
N GLU A 178 18.28 -23.00 3.06
CA GLU A 178 18.55 -23.74 4.30
C GLU A 178 19.98 -23.57 4.82
N ARG A 179 20.94 -23.26 3.94
CA ARG A 179 22.37 -23.06 4.28
C ARG A 179 22.72 -21.59 4.48
N VAL A 180 22.02 -20.69 3.80
CA VAL A 180 22.26 -19.26 3.87
C VAL A 180 21.77 -18.70 5.21
N THR A 181 22.64 -17.98 5.91
CA THR A 181 22.25 -17.29 7.15
C THR A 181 21.41 -16.06 6.84
N TYR A 182 20.09 -16.15 7.01
CA TYR A 182 19.17 -15.02 6.93
C TYR A 182 19.00 -14.32 8.29
N VAL A 183 19.10 -12.99 8.29
CA VAL A 183 18.90 -12.15 9.49
C VAL A 183 17.67 -11.27 9.29
N GLU A 184 16.65 -11.50 10.13
CA GLU A 184 15.41 -10.73 10.12
C GLU A 184 15.58 -9.39 10.83
N CYS A 185 15.46 -8.28 10.08
CA CYS A 185 15.67 -6.93 10.58
C CYS A 185 14.38 -6.17 10.93
N SER A 186 13.20 -6.68 10.59
CA SER A 186 11.92 -6.05 10.94
C SER A 186 11.58 -6.29 12.40
N LYS A 187 11.16 -5.25 13.12
CA LYS A 187 10.78 -5.32 14.55
C LYS A 187 9.72 -6.39 14.87
N PHE A 188 8.82 -6.63 13.92
CA PHE A 188 7.70 -7.56 14.09
C PHE A 188 7.93 -8.91 13.40
N GLY A 189 9.06 -9.08 12.70
CA GLY A 189 9.39 -10.35 12.06
C GLY A 189 9.72 -11.44 13.08
N LEU A 190 9.47 -12.68 12.67
CA LEU A 190 9.83 -13.88 13.42
C LEU A 190 11.33 -13.88 13.72
N ASN A 191 11.70 -14.07 14.98
CA ASN A 191 13.09 -14.07 15.44
C ASN A 191 13.86 -12.79 15.06
N SER A 192 13.20 -11.63 15.15
CA SER A 192 13.80 -10.34 14.81
C SER A 192 15.12 -10.07 15.54
N GLN A 193 16.13 -9.67 14.75
CA GLN A 193 17.45 -9.24 15.17
C GLN A 193 17.69 -7.76 14.84
N THR A 194 16.65 -6.93 14.92
CA THR A 194 16.69 -5.49 14.60
C THR A 194 17.91 -4.76 15.19
N LYS A 195 18.32 -5.10 16.42
CA LYS A 195 19.49 -4.50 17.09
C LYS A 195 20.78 -4.77 16.31
N MET A 196 21.00 -6.00 15.87
CA MET A 196 22.16 -6.39 15.07
C MET A 196 22.20 -5.65 13.74
N CYS A 197 21.06 -5.53 13.04
CA CYS A 197 21.00 -4.84 11.76
C CYS A 197 21.37 -3.35 11.90
N LYS A 198 20.99 -2.71 13.02
CA LYS A 198 21.40 -1.35 13.35
C LYS A 198 22.89 -1.25 13.69
N GLU A 199 23.41 -2.17 14.50
CA GLU A 199 24.84 -2.20 14.87
C GLU A 199 25.76 -2.47 13.69
N ARG A 200 25.25 -3.13 12.64
CA ARG A 200 25.98 -3.36 11.38
C ARG A 200 25.76 -2.25 10.34
N ASP A 201 25.01 -1.20 10.65
CA ASP A 201 24.68 -0.11 9.72
C ASP A 201 24.14 -0.62 8.37
N VAL A 202 23.22 -1.60 8.42
CA VAL A 202 22.58 -2.15 7.20
C VAL A 202 21.82 -1.04 6.47
N PRO A 203 22.21 -0.66 5.24
CA PRO A 203 21.70 0.52 4.56
C PRO A 203 20.30 0.34 3.95
N GLY A 204 19.87 -0.91 3.75
CA GLY A 204 18.59 -1.25 3.13
C GLY A 204 18.42 -2.77 3.00
N TYR A 205 17.31 -3.20 2.41
CA TYR A 205 16.98 -4.62 2.27
C TYR A 205 16.72 -5.01 0.80
N PRO A 206 17.19 -6.19 0.35
CA PRO A 206 18.14 -7.03 1.06
C PRO A 206 19.54 -6.39 1.09
N THR A 207 20.39 -6.84 2.01
CA THR A 207 21.84 -6.54 1.99
C THR A 207 22.60 -7.81 2.32
N TRP A 208 23.60 -8.12 1.53
CA TRP A 208 24.54 -9.21 1.77
C TRP A 208 25.75 -8.73 2.55
N GLU A 209 26.17 -9.49 3.54
CA GLU A 209 27.48 -9.36 4.15
C GLU A 209 28.34 -10.55 3.76
N ILE A 210 29.39 -10.29 2.99
CA ILE A 210 30.30 -11.30 2.46
C ILE A 210 31.73 -10.80 2.71
N GLY A 211 32.56 -11.60 3.37
CA GLY A 211 33.94 -11.19 3.71
C GLY A 211 34.02 -9.93 4.58
N GLY A 212 32.99 -9.68 5.41
CA GLY A 212 32.91 -8.50 6.29
C GLY A 212 32.55 -7.18 5.58
N ARG A 213 32.20 -7.20 4.30
CA ARG A 213 31.75 -6.03 3.53
C ARG A 213 30.26 -6.16 3.23
N LEU A 214 29.56 -5.03 3.22
CA LEU A 214 28.13 -4.96 2.90
C LEU A 214 27.90 -4.67 1.42
N TYR A 215 26.97 -5.41 0.84
CA TYR A 215 26.57 -5.38 -0.56
C TYR A 215 25.05 -5.21 -0.61
N PRO A 216 24.54 -3.98 -0.77
CA PRO A 216 23.11 -3.71 -0.74
C PRO A 216 22.43 -4.10 -2.04
N GLY A 217 21.15 -4.47 -1.94
CA GLY A 217 20.29 -4.79 -3.08
C GLY A 217 20.13 -6.29 -3.32
N GLU A 218 19.11 -6.58 -4.12
CA GLU A 218 18.91 -7.90 -4.72
C GLU A 218 19.94 -8.12 -5.82
N MET A 219 20.48 -9.33 -5.92
CA MET A 219 21.57 -9.71 -6.80
C MET A 219 21.25 -10.99 -7.57
N GLU A 220 21.72 -11.04 -8.80
CA GLU A 220 21.73 -12.26 -9.60
C GLU A 220 22.75 -13.28 -9.06
N LEU A 221 22.58 -14.56 -9.42
CA LEU A 221 23.48 -15.62 -8.93
C LEU A 221 24.92 -15.40 -9.42
N GLU A 222 25.09 -14.93 -10.66
CA GLU A 222 26.36 -14.52 -11.25
C GLU A 222 27.09 -13.49 -10.40
N GLU A 223 26.39 -12.46 -9.96
CA GLU A 223 26.96 -11.35 -9.22
C GLU A 223 27.43 -11.81 -7.83
N LEU A 224 26.59 -12.59 -7.14
CA LEU A 224 26.96 -13.19 -5.85
C LEU A 224 28.18 -14.10 -5.98
N GLU A 225 28.27 -14.92 -7.03
CA GLU A 225 29.43 -15.77 -7.29
C GLU A 225 30.71 -14.96 -7.51
N GLU A 226 30.65 -13.84 -8.24
CA GLU A 226 31.80 -12.97 -8.45
C GLU A 226 32.28 -12.34 -7.14
N ILE A 227 31.34 -11.89 -6.31
CA ILE A 227 31.63 -11.32 -4.98
C ILE A 227 32.27 -12.39 -4.08
N VAL A 228 31.71 -13.60 -4.02
CA VAL A 228 32.22 -14.72 -3.23
C VAL A 228 33.63 -15.12 -3.69
N LYS A 229 33.86 -15.26 -5.00
CA LYS A 229 35.20 -15.54 -5.55
C LYS A 229 36.20 -14.43 -5.22
N GLY A 230 35.74 -13.18 -5.13
CA GLY A 230 36.55 -12.05 -4.70
C GLY A 230 36.93 -12.12 -3.22
N ALA A 231 36.04 -12.63 -2.36
CA ALA A 231 36.25 -12.73 -0.92
C ALA A 231 37.08 -13.95 -0.49
N MET A 232 37.17 -15.00 -1.33
CA MET A 232 38.00 -16.19 -1.07
C MET A 232 39.48 -16.03 -1.45
N LYS A 233 39.86 -14.92 -2.09
CA LYS A 233 41.25 -14.60 -2.47
C LYS A 233 41.98 -13.87 -1.36
#